data_AF-A0A1G1Z919-F1
#
_entry.id   AF-A0A1G1Z919-F1
#
_cell.length_a   1.000
_cell.length_b   1.000
_cell.length_c   1.000
_cell.angle_alpha   90.00
_cell.angle_beta   90.00
_cell.angle_gamma   90.00
#
_symmetry.space_group_name_H-M   'P 1'
#
loop_
_entity.id
_entity.type
_entity.pdbx_description
1 polymer ?
#
loop_
_entity_poly.entity_id
_entity_poly.type
_entity_poly.pdbx_seq_one_letter_code
_entity_poly.pdbx_strand_id
1 'polypeptide(L)'
;MRTAVAIIILLLILVGIGYLADSGEQSTTFFKNGDDGESSEEVSLLILGRVAEGQGGQWHAAPNLTDAIIIAQYLPERNRINLISLPRDLYGEFGGSEFKINEIYSRKKIGEFMEKLPEITGVEVENYLVVDVDTIKAAVDSLGGVDVALEEAVTDPVSGFKLEPGLHHLDGESVIWIMRNRFAPGGDFFREKNQHNIIASIFDAFNSLSSVEKTRFLLGMVPYAQGTETNFSVGELAPRLGDINEISFNSVTLDFSTGLLVSSYVVIGTTTVVTEVKNLATSTQQSSSTQDPSGQAGQSTATSLRAYVLIPREGINNYNAIREYIETKLQ
;
A
#
# COMPACT_ATOMS: atom_id res chain seq x y z
N MET A 1 -6.79 -3.41 -28.10
CA MET A 1 -5.81 -4.31 -27.43
C MET A 1 -4.59 -3.61 -26.81
N ARG A 2 -4.45 -2.26 -26.84
CA ARG A 2 -3.24 -1.55 -26.39
C ARG A 2 -3.31 -0.94 -24.98
N THR A 3 -4.40 -1.18 -24.27
CA THR A 3 -4.81 -0.38 -23.12
C THR A 3 -4.37 -1.02 -21.82
N ALA A 4 -4.77 -2.25 -21.53
CA ALA A 4 -4.45 -3.01 -20.31
C ALA A 4 -2.97 -3.09 -19.84
N VAL A 5 -2.01 -2.65 -20.64
CA VAL A 5 -0.58 -2.96 -20.52
C VAL A 5 0.09 -2.34 -19.29
N ALA A 6 -0.44 -1.24 -18.77
CA ALA A 6 0.23 -0.41 -17.76
C ALA A 6 0.29 -1.04 -16.37
N ILE A 7 -0.89 -1.43 -15.89
CA ILE A 7 -1.02 -2.24 -14.69
C ILE A 7 -0.38 -3.59 -14.91
N ILE A 8 -0.47 -4.16 -16.11
CA ILE A 8 0.22 -5.40 -16.46
C ILE A 8 1.74 -5.28 -16.29
N ILE A 9 2.34 -4.18 -16.71
CA ILE A 9 3.77 -3.93 -16.54
C ILE A 9 4.10 -3.76 -15.07
N LEU A 10 3.34 -2.95 -14.31
CA LEU A 10 3.52 -2.82 -12.86
C LEU A 10 3.37 -4.17 -12.13
N LEU A 11 2.42 -4.98 -12.55
CA LEU A 11 2.18 -6.33 -12.05
C LEU A 11 3.30 -7.29 -12.41
N LEU A 12 3.76 -7.27 -13.65
CA LEU A 12 4.87 -8.11 -14.11
C LEU A 12 6.21 -7.68 -13.50
N ILE A 13 6.36 -6.40 -13.16
CA ILE A 13 7.48 -5.87 -12.38
C ILE A 13 7.45 -6.36 -10.94
N LEU A 14 6.28 -6.33 -10.30
CA LEU A 14 6.14 -6.76 -8.91
C LEU A 14 6.04 -8.28 -8.75
N VAL A 15 5.65 -9.04 -9.77
CA VAL A 15 5.31 -10.48 -9.69
C VAL A 15 6.24 -11.37 -10.50
N GLY A 16 7.12 -10.78 -11.32
CA GLY A 16 7.84 -11.43 -12.43
C GLY A 16 7.86 -12.96 -12.41
N ILE A 17 6.87 -13.51 -13.11
CA ILE A 17 6.69 -14.90 -13.53
C ILE A 17 6.33 -15.90 -12.44
N GLY A 18 5.02 -16.07 -12.23
CA GLY A 18 4.44 -17.35 -11.82
C GLY A 18 4.62 -18.37 -12.95
N TYR A 19 5.55 -19.31 -12.78
CA TYR A 19 5.75 -20.44 -13.70
C TYR A 19 5.10 -21.71 -13.15
N LEU A 20 4.52 -22.53 -14.05
CA LEU A 20 4.20 -23.95 -13.90
C LEU A 20 4.12 -24.49 -12.46
N ALA A 21 3.11 -24.09 -11.72
CA ALA A 21 2.70 -24.77 -10.50
C ALA A 21 1.18 -24.68 -10.41
N ASP A 22 0.54 -25.63 -11.08
CA ASP A 22 -0.84 -25.99 -10.79
C ASP A 22 -0.99 -26.29 -9.30
N SER A 23 -1.89 -25.58 -8.63
CA SER A 23 -2.56 -26.10 -7.44
C SER A 23 -3.93 -25.42 -7.27
N GLY A 24 -4.90 -25.84 -8.08
CA GLY A 24 -6.23 -26.18 -7.56
C GLY A 24 -7.16 -25.09 -7.01
N GLU A 25 -6.95 -23.80 -7.26
CA GLU A 25 -7.94 -22.76 -6.95
C GLU A 25 -8.40 -22.01 -8.21
N GLN A 26 -9.65 -21.57 -8.20
CA GLN A 26 -10.34 -20.90 -9.31
C GLN A 26 -9.61 -19.59 -9.64
N SER A 27 -8.70 -19.62 -10.61
CA SER A 27 -8.06 -18.40 -11.11
C SER A 27 -9.11 -17.57 -11.82
N THR A 28 -9.37 -16.35 -11.33
CA THR A 28 -10.26 -15.42 -12.01
C THR A 28 -9.53 -14.83 -13.20
N THR A 29 -10.21 -14.72 -14.35
CA THR A 29 -9.67 -14.00 -15.51
C THR A 29 -9.47 -12.53 -15.14
N PHE A 30 -8.25 -12.01 -15.27
CA PHE A 30 -7.93 -10.63 -14.87
C PHE A 30 -8.68 -9.59 -15.69
N PHE A 31 -8.94 -9.93 -16.96
CA PHE A 31 -9.82 -9.19 -17.86
C PHE A 31 -11.03 -10.07 -18.15
N LYS A 32 -12.25 -9.59 -17.89
CA LYS A 32 -13.44 -10.27 -18.40
C LYS A 32 -13.43 -10.15 -19.92
N ASN A 33 -13.61 -11.26 -20.63
CA ASN A 33 -13.84 -11.21 -22.09
C ASN A 33 -15.26 -10.70 -22.31
N GLY A 34 -15.42 -9.42 -22.66
CA GLY A 34 -16.60 -8.96 -23.39
C GLY A 34 -16.66 -9.70 -24.73
N ASP A 35 -17.85 -10.16 -25.13
CA ASP A 35 -18.11 -10.90 -26.38
C ASP A 35 -18.10 -9.99 -27.63
N ASP A 36 -17.51 -8.80 -27.47
CA ASP A 36 -17.62 -7.66 -28.35
C ASP A 36 -16.18 -7.13 -28.49
N GLY A 37 -15.61 -7.17 -29.69
CA GLY A 37 -14.21 -6.82 -29.96
C GLY A 37 -13.79 -5.35 -29.75
N GLU A 38 -14.43 -4.62 -28.83
CA GLU A 38 -14.21 -3.24 -28.39
C GLU A 38 -14.49 -3.22 -26.86
N SER A 39 -13.73 -2.66 -25.92
CA SER A 39 -12.82 -1.51 -25.91
C SER A 39 -12.07 -1.46 -24.55
N SER A 40 -11.55 -0.27 -24.22
CA SER A 40 -10.78 0.20 -23.07
C SER A 40 -11.40 0.01 -21.67
N GLU A 41 -11.57 -1.22 -21.20
CA GLU A 41 -12.01 -1.42 -19.81
C GLU A 41 -10.99 -0.88 -18.80
N GLU A 42 -11.51 -0.10 -17.84
CA GLU A 42 -10.75 0.32 -16.66
C GLU A 42 -10.32 -0.91 -15.87
N VAL A 43 -9.12 -0.84 -15.30
CA VAL A 43 -8.52 -1.96 -14.59
C VAL A 43 -8.16 -1.51 -13.21
N SER A 44 -8.66 -2.19 -12.20
CA SER A 44 -8.34 -1.90 -10.80
C SER A 44 -7.65 -3.08 -10.14
N LEU A 45 -6.65 -2.78 -9.33
CA LEU A 45 -5.84 -3.73 -8.60
C LEU A 45 -5.63 -3.25 -7.17
N LEU A 46 -5.92 -4.10 -6.20
CA LEU A 46 -5.51 -3.89 -4.81
C LEU A 46 -4.06 -4.38 -4.61
N ILE A 47 -3.15 -3.49 -4.26
CA ILE A 47 -1.76 -3.79 -3.93
C ILE A 47 -1.58 -3.74 -2.40
N LEU A 48 -1.06 -4.83 -1.85
CA LEU A 48 -0.77 -5.00 -0.43
C LEU A 48 0.72 -5.26 -0.24
N GLY A 49 1.41 -4.37 0.49
CA GLY A 49 2.83 -4.53 0.83
C GLY A 49 3.01 -5.26 2.16
N ARG A 50 3.74 -6.38 2.18
CA ARG A 50 4.07 -7.15 3.40
C ARG A 50 5.58 -7.21 3.67
N VAL A 51 5.95 -7.62 4.88
CA VAL A 51 7.34 -7.98 5.20
C VAL A 51 7.65 -9.37 4.63
N ALA A 52 8.89 -9.64 4.23
CA ALA A 52 9.30 -10.95 3.73
C ALA A 52 9.17 -12.06 4.79
N GLU A 53 8.82 -13.27 4.35
CA GLU A 53 8.65 -14.44 5.22
C GLU A 53 9.97 -14.81 5.92
N GLY A 54 9.87 -15.22 7.20
CA GLY A 54 11.04 -15.62 8.00
C GLY A 54 11.89 -14.46 8.56
N GLN A 55 11.59 -13.21 8.21
CA GLN A 55 12.23 -12.02 8.82
C GLN A 55 11.47 -11.48 10.05
N GLY A 56 10.51 -12.24 10.58
CA GLY A 56 9.88 -11.97 11.87
C GLY A 56 10.87 -12.19 13.01
N GLY A 57 11.42 -11.12 13.58
CA GLY A 57 12.18 -11.21 14.83
C GLY A 57 13.39 -10.30 14.97
N GLN A 58 14.00 -9.80 13.88
CA GLN A 58 15.12 -8.84 14.02
C GLN A 58 14.67 -7.37 13.98
N TRP A 59 13.54 -7.07 13.33
CA TRP A 59 13.06 -5.68 13.16
C TRP A 59 11.55 -5.46 13.31
N HIS A 60 10.71 -6.50 13.42
CA HIS A 60 9.24 -6.37 13.43
C HIS A 60 8.51 -7.40 14.30
N ALA A 61 7.46 -6.93 15.00
CA ALA A 61 6.65 -7.71 15.94
C ALA A 61 5.50 -8.52 15.29
N ALA A 62 5.24 -8.38 13.99
CA ALA A 62 4.19 -9.12 13.29
C ALA A 62 4.48 -9.23 11.78
N PRO A 63 4.99 -10.37 11.29
CA PRO A 63 5.42 -10.54 9.89
C PRO A 63 4.26 -10.52 8.87
N ASN A 64 3.00 -10.64 9.31
CA ASN A 64 1.83 -10.79 8.43
C ASN A 64 0.96 -9.53 8.30
N LEU A 65 1.43 -8.36 8.77
CA LEU A 65 0.69 -7.10 8.62
C LEU A 65 1.04 -6.43 7.28
N THR A 66 0.03 -5.82 6.65
CA THR A 66 0.22 -5.05 5.42
C THR A 66 0.46 -3.58 5.75
N ASP A 67 1.65 -3.09 5.44
CA ASP A 67 2.06 -1.71 5.77
C ASP A 67 1.82 -0.71 4.63
N ALA A 68 1.49 -1.21 3.43
CA ALA A 68 1.05 -0.45 2.27
C ALA A 68 -0.25 -1.07 1.74
N ILE A 69 -1.26 -0.22 1.50
CA ILE A 69 -2.58 -0.62 1.00
C ILE A 69 -2.97 0.39 -0.07
N ILE A 70 -2.79 0.00 -1.34
CA ILE A 70 -2.87 0.91 -2.48
C ILE A 70 -3.83 0.31 -3.50
N ILE A 71 -4.78 1.08 -4.00
CA ILE A 71 -5.54 0.70 -5.18
C ILE A 71 -4.88 1.38 -6.39
N ALA A 72 -4.44 0.58 -7.35
CA ALA A 72 -3.99 1.06 -8.65
C ALA A 72 -5.14 0.91 -9.65
N GLN A 73 -5.67 2.03 -10.14
CA GLN A 73 -6.72 2.06 -11.17
C GLN A 73 -6.15 2.65 -12.45
N TYR A 74 -6.11 1.87 -13.51
CA TYR A 74 -5.67 2.33 -14.82
C TYR A 74 -6.87 2.72 -15.66
N LEU A 75 -6.79 3.93 -16.19
CA LEU A 75 -7.77 4.57 -17.05
C LEU A 75 -7.18 4.67 -18.45
N PRO A 76 -7.48 3.72 -19.35
CA PRO A 76 -6.80 3.67 -20.64
C PRO A 76 -7.09 4.85 -21.55
N GLU A 77 -8.32 5.36 -21.51
CA GLU A 77 -8.72 6.52 -22.32
C GLU A 77 -7.96 7.79 -21.94
N ARG A 78 -7.41 7.84 -20.72
CA ARG A 78 -6.69 8.99 -20.17
C ARG A 78 -5.18 8.77 -20.07
N ASN A 79 -4.67 7.59 -20.45
CA ASN A 79 -3.29 7.16 -20.16
C ASN A 79 -2.88 7.50 -18.73
N ARG A 80 -3.74 7.16 -17.76
CA ARG A 80 -3.55 7.54 -16.36
C ARG A 80 -3.62 6.33 -15.45
N ILE A 81 -2.74 6.27 -14.46
CA ILE A 81 -2.88 5.39 -13.30
C ILE A 81 -3.22 6.26 -12.09
N ASN A 82 -4.37 6.02 -11.48
CA ASN A 82 -4.68 6.53 -10.15
C ASN A 82 -4.09 5.57 -9.11
N LEU A 83 -3.30 6.09 -8.18
CA LEU A 83 -2.82 5.38 -7.00
C LEU A 83 -3.56 5.94 -5.78
N ILE A 84 -4.37 5.11 -5.14
CA ILE A 84 -5.23 5.50 -4.01
C ILE A 84 -4.74 4.75 -2.77
N SER A 85 -4.11 5.46 -1.85
CA SER A 85 -3.65 4.88 -0.59
C SER A 85 -4.76 4.90 0.46
N LEU A 86 -4.95 3.76 1.12
CA LEU A 86 -5.76 3.63 2.33
C LEU A 86 -4.83 3.55 3.56
N PRO A 87 -5.03 4.41 4.57
CA PRO A 87 -4.18 4.40 5.75
C PRO A 87 -4.26 3.07 6.48
N ARG A 88 -3.12 2.43 6.71
CA ARG A 88 -3.02 1.09 7.32
C ARG A 88 -3.67 0.96 8.72
N ASP A 89 -3.79 2.08 9.44
CA ASP A 89 -4.41 2.16 10.77
C ASP A 89 -5.92 2.45 10.71
N LEU A 90 -6.52 2.53 9.51
CA LEU A 90 -7.96 2.67 9.32
C LEU A 90 -8.69 1.50 9.97
N TYR A 91 -9.57 1.81 10.91
CA TYR A 91 -10.35 0.84 11.68
C TYR A 91 -11.81 0.85 11.22
N GLY A 92 -12.34 -0.35 11.05
CA GLY A 92 -13.70 -0.56 10.60
C GLY A 92 -14.06 -2.04 10.67
N GLU A 93 -15.28 -2.33 10.24
CA GLU A 93 -15.77 -3.69 10.08
C GLU A 93 -15.39 -4.21 8.70
N PHE A 94 -14.61 -5.28 8.63
CA PHE A 94 -14.22 -5.92 7.38
C PHE A 94 -14.49 -7.43 7.51
N GLY A 95 -15.21 -8.02 6.57
CA GLY A 95 -15.54 -9.45 6.59
C GLY A 95 -16.24 -9.93 7.87
N GLY A 96 -17.12 -9.09 8.45
CA GLY A 96 -17.92 -9.38 9.64
C GLY A 96 -17.19 -9.24 10.97
N SER A 97 -16.05 -8.54 11.02
CA SER A 97 -15.31 -8.29 12.25
C SER A 97 -14.65 -6.92 12.23
N GLU A 98 -14.55 -6.27 13.40
CA GLU A 98 -13.87 -4.98 13.52
C GLU A 98 -12.37 -5.15 13.77
N PHE A 99 -11.54 -4.56 12.92
CA PHE A 99 -10.08 -4.56 13.05
C PHE A 99 -9.45 -3.45 12.21
N LYS A 100 -8.14 -3.23 12.38
CA LYS A 100 -7.40 -2.31 11.50
C LYS A 100 -7.15 -2.95 10.14
N ILE A 101 -7.33 -2.19 9.08
CA ILE A 101 -7.16 -2.66 7.71
C ILE A 101 -5.81 -3.37 7.44
N ASN A 102 -4.72 -3.03 8.15
CA ASN A 102 -3.43 -3.72 8.02
C ASN A 102 -3.42 -5.18 8.50
N GLU A 103 -4.45 -5.61 9.22
CA GLU A 103 -4.62 -7.00 9.64
C GLU A 103 -5.28 -7.86 8.56
N ILE A 104 -5.75 -7.26 7.45
CA ILE A 104 -6.59 -7.95 6.45
C ILE A 104 -5.94 -9.21 5.87
N TYR A 105 -4.64 -9.11 5.60
CA TYR A 105 -3.84 -10.21 5.08
C TYR A 105 -3.69 -11.32 6.13
N SER A 106 -3.24 -10.97 7.34
CA SER A 106 -3.09 -11.92 8.45
C SER A 106 -4.39 -12.66 8.82
N ARG A 107 -5.53 -12.01 8.61
CA ARG A 107 -6.87 -12.55 8.88
C ARG A 107 -7.44 -13.36 7.72
N LYS A 108 -6.76 -13.39 6.57
CA LYS A 108 -7.22 -14.04 5.33
C LYS A 108 -8.58 -13.50 4.87
N LYS A 109 -8.72 -12.17 4.88
CA LYS A 109 -9.98 -11.46 4.60
C LYS A 109 -9.92 -10.57 3.35
N ILE A 110 -8.95 -10.81 2.47
CA ILE A 110 -8.73 -9.97 1.27
C ILE A 110 -9.98 -9.95 0.38
N GLY A 111 -10.63 -11.10 0.18
CA GLY A 111 -11.86 -11.20 -0.61
C GLY A 111 -12.98 -10.30 -0.07
N GLU A 112 -13.33 -10.45 1.21
CA GLU A 112 -14.37 -9.62 1.83
C GLU A 112 -13.98 -8.14 1.92
N PHE A 113 -12.68 -7.83 1.95
CA PHE A 113 -12.22 -6.45 1.90
C PHE A 113 -12.39 -5.84 0.51
N MET A 114 -12.07 -6.57 -0.56
CA MET A 114 -12.29 -6.12 -1.93
C MET A 114 -13.77 -5.82 -2.18
N GLU A 115 -14.69 -6.64 -1.67
CA GLU A 115 -16.15 -6.37 -1.75
C GLU A 115 -16.56 -5.07 -1.06
N LYS A 116 -15.78 -4.61 -0.06
CA LYS A 116 -16.04 -3.37 0.69
C LYS A 116 -15.35 -2.13 0.09
N LEU A 117 -14.38 -2.31 -0.81
CA LEU A 117 -13.66 -1.20 -1.43
C LEU A 117 -14.57 -0.19 -2.18
N PRO A 118 -15.63 -0.60 -2.90
CA PRO A 118 -16.55 0.35 -3.52
C PRO A 118 -17.28 1.24 -2.52
N GLU A 119 -17.62 0.72 -1.34
CA GLU A 119 -18.24 1.50 -0.25
C GLU A 119 -17.28 2.58 0.27
N ILE A 120 -15.99 2.23 0.38
CA ILE A 120 -14.96 3.12 0.94
C ILE A 120 -14.49 4.14 -0.08
N THR A 121 -14.28 3.70 -1.33
CA THR A 121 -13.49 4.42 -2.33
C THR A 121 -14.27 4.76 -3.60
N GLY A 122 -15.40 4.10 -3.85
CA GLY A 122 -16.12 4.21 -5.12
C GLY A 122 -15.49 3.39 -6.25
N VAL A 123 -14.38 2.68 -5.99
CA VAL A 123 -13.66 1.89 -6.98
C VAL A 123 -13.94 0.40 -6.77
N GLU A 124 -14.42 -0.26 -7.83
CA GLU A 124 -14.55 -1.71 -7.88
C GLU A 124 -13.18 -2.34 -8.14
N VAL A 125 -12.86 -3.38 -7.36
CA VAL A 125 -11.58 -4.08 -7.41
C VAL A 125 -11.83 -5.58 -7.36
N GLU A 126 -11.48 -6.27 -8.45
CA GLU A 126 -11.67 -7.72 -8.56
C GLU A 126 -10.36 -8.50 -8.38
N ASN A 127 -9.23 -7.80 -8.47
CA ASN A 127 -7.90 -8.39 -8.48
C ASN A 127 -7.04 -7.82 -7.37
N TYR A 128 -6.19 -8.66 -6.78
CA TYR A 128 -5.21 -8.21 -5.79
C TYR A 128 -3.81 -8.75 -6.07
N LEU A 129 -2.83 -8.02 -5.54
CA LEU A 129 -1.44 -8.39 -5.48
C LEU A 129 -0.94 -8.12 -4.07
N VAL A 130 -0.47 -9.16 -3.39
CA VAL A 130 0.37 -9.04 -2.21
C VAL A 130 1.82 -9.17 -2.66
N VAL A 131 2.68 -8.26 -2.22
CA VAL A 131 4.10 -8.25 -2.56
C VAL A 131 4.93 -7.97 -1.32
N ASP A 132 6.02 -8.70 -1.14
CA ASP A 132 6.96 -8.44 -0.06
C ASP A 132 8.07 -7.44 -0.45
N VAL A 133 8.72 -6.90 0.58
CA VAL A 133 9.79 -5.92 0.41
C VAL A 133 11.02 -6.48 -0.32
N ASP A 134 11.29 -7.77 -0.24
CA ASP A 134 12.46 -8.39 -0.90
C ASP A 134 12.21 -8.50 -2.40
N THR A 135 10.98 -8.79 -2.83
CA THR A 135 10.59 -8.75 -4.24
C THR A 135 10.70 -7.35 -4.83
N ILE A 136 10.28 -6.31 -4.09
CA ILE A 136 10.44 -4.91 -4.55
C ILE A 136 11.93 -4.54 -4.68
N LYS A 137 12.74 -4.90 -3.67
CA LYS A 137 14.19 -4.67 -3.71
C LYS A 137 14.82 -5.33 -4.94
N ALA A 138 14.51 -6.61 -5.17
CA ALA A 138 15.02 -7.36 -6.32
C ALA A 138 14.57 -6.77 -7.66
N ALA A 139 13.34 -6.26 -7.75
CA ALA A 139 12.87 -5.58 -8.95
C ALA A 139 13.70 -4.32 -9.24
N VAL A 140 13.90 -3.45 -8.26
CA VAL A 140 14.72 -2.24 -8.43
C VAL A 140 16.16 -2.59 -8.82
N ASP A 141 16.77 -3.56 -8.12
CA ASP A 141 18.15 -3.98 -8.42
C ASP A 141 18.25 -4.58 -9.83
N SER A 142 17.23 -5.31 -10.30
CA SER A 142 17.18 -5.91 -11.64
C SER A 142 16.97 -4.87 -12.75
N LEU A 143 16.39 -3.72 -12.42
CA LEU A 143 16.32 -2.55 -13.31
C LEU A 143 17.66 -1.79 -13.37
N GLY A 144 18.62 -2.14 -12.52
CA GLY A 144 19.87 -1.42 -12.37
C GLY A 144 19.76 -0.18 -11.48
N GLY A 145 18.70 -0.08 -10.67
CA GLY A 145 18.32 1.11 -9.91
C GLY A 145 17.19 1.90 -10.58
N VAL A 146 16.64 2.86 -9.85
CA VAL A 146 15.56 3.75 -10.32
C VAL A 146 15.82 5.20 -9.96
N ASP A 147 15.41 6.12 -10.83
CA ASP A 147 15.51 7.56 -10.58
C ASP A 147 14.29 8.05 -9.80
N VAL A 148 14.51 8.61 -8.61
CA VAL A 148 13.47 9.10 -7.70
C VAL A 148 13.69 10.57 -7.41
N ALA A 149 12.69 11.40 -7.71
CA ALA A 149 12.69 12.81 -7.35
C ALA A 149 12.06 13.00 -5.97
N LEU A 150 12.87 13.34 -4.96
CA LEU A 150 12.40 13.60 -3.60
C LEU A 150 12.04 15.07 -3.42
N GLU A 151 10.79 15.33 -3.05
CA GLU A 151 10.31 16.69 -2.73
C GLU A 151 10.79 17.17 -1.35
N GLU A 152 10.92 16.24 -0.41
CA GLU A 152 11.34 16.51 0.97
C GLU A 152 12.48 15.56 1.37
N ALA A 153 13.23 15.94 2.40
CA ALA A 153 14.31 15.12 2.92
C ALA A 153 13.76 13.83 3.55
N VAL A 154 14.41 12.70 3.26
CA VAL A 154 14.14 11.42 3.92
C VAL A 154 15.23 11.22 4.96
N THR A 155 14.86 11.19 6.23
CA THR A 155 15.80 10.92 7.33
C THR A 155 15.25 9.81 8.21
N ASP A 156 16.00 8.75 8.40
CA ASP A 156 15.72 7.70 9.38
C ASP A 156 16.75 7.79 10.51
N PRO A 157 16.35 8.27 11.71
CA PRO A 157 17.25 8.41 12.83
C PRO A 157 17.69 7.07 13.44
N VAL A 158 16.97 5.97 13.15
CA VAL A 158 17.28 4.65 13.69
C VAL A 158 18.38 3.98 12.88
N SER A 159 18.28 4.01 11.55
CA SER A 159 19.29 3.45 10.65
C SER A 159 20.42 4.43 10.31
N GLY A 160 20.19 5.73 10.49
CA GLY A 160 21.09 6.79 10.03
C GLY A 160 20.95 7.11 8.54
N PHE A 161 20.01 6.48 7.83
CA PHE A 161 19.75 6.75 6.42
C PHE A 161 19.29 8.18 6.22
N LYS A 162 19.90 8.89 5.26
CA LYS A 162 19.57 10.28 4.97
C LYS A 162 19.71 10.59 3.48
N LEU A 163 18.66 11.18 2.91
CA LEU A 163 18.66 11.77 1.58
C LEU A 163 18.07 13.17 1.63
N GLU A 164 18.72 14.11 0.96
CA GLU A 164 18.22 15.47 0.78
C GLU A 164 17.21 15.53 -0.38
N PRO A 165 16.37 16.57 -0.48
CA PRO A 165 15.51 16.78 -1.64
C PRO A 165 16.32 16.83 -2.95
N GLY A 166 15.75 16.31 -4.03
CA GLY A 166 16.39 16.26 -5.35
C GLY A 166 16.22 14.92 -6.07
N LEU A 167 16.81 14.84 -7.27
CA LEU A 167 16.82 13.62 -8.08
C LEU A 167 17.95 12.70 -7.62
N HIS A 168 17.61 11.46 -7.28
CA HIS A 168 18.57 10.44 -6.87
C HIS A 168 18.39 9.18 -7.70
N HIS A 169 19.50 8.56 -8.09
CA HIS A 169 19.49 7.21 -8.64
C HIS A 169 19.68 6.21 -7.50
N LEU A 170 18.69 5.36 -7.26
CA LEU A 170 18.59 4.56 -6.04
C LEU A 170 18.54 3.07 -6.33
N ASP A 171 19.29 2.31 -5.54
CA ASP A 171 19.21 0.86 -5.48
C ASP A 171 17.99 0.39 -4.67
N GLY A 172 17.74 -0.92 -4.69
CA GLY A 172 16.58 -1.50 -4.04
C GLY A 172 16.59 -1.30 -2.52
N GLU A 173 17.76 -1.32 -1.89
CA GLU A 173 17.86 -1.08 -0.45
C GLU A 173 17.47 0.35 -0.07
N SER A 174 17.98 1.34 -0.80
CA SER A 174 17.66 2.76 -0.59
C SER A 174 16.17 3.02 -0.84
N VAL A 175 15.58 2.39 -1.86
CA VAL A 175 14.14 2.45 -2.14
C VAL A 175 13.32 1.95 -0.94
N ILE A 176 13.68 0.81 -0.35
CA ILE A 176 12.97 0.27 0.81
C ILE A 176 13.06 1.19 2.03
N TRP A 177 14.21 1.84 2.26
CA TRP A 177 14.35 2.84 3.34
C TRP A 177 13.38 4.00 3.15
N ILE A 178 13.21 4.48 1.93
CA ILE A 178 12.28 5.56 1.61
C ILE A 178 10.82 5.10 1.79
N MET A 179 10.44 3.93 1.25
CA MET A 179 9.06 3.39 1.34
C MET A 179 8.60 3.09 2.76
N ARG A 180 9.53 2.94 3.71
CA ARG A 180 9.25 2.62 5.12
C ARG A 180 9.39 3.83 6.04
N ASN A 181 9.93 4.95 5.55
CA ASN A 181 10.18 6.12 6.38
C ASN A 181 8.88 6.80 6.82
N ARG A 182 8.75 7.03 8.14
CA ARG A 182 7.62 7.74 8.77
C ARG A 182 8.07 8.95 9.60
N PHE A 183 9.35 9.30 9.52
CA PHE A 183 9.98 10.25 10.45
C PHE A 183 9.85 11.71 10.00
N ALA A 184 9.37 11.95 8.77
CA ALA A 184 9.06 13.29 8.28
C ALA A 184 7.71 13.81 8.84
N PRO A 185 7.49 15.14 8.84
CA PRO A 185 6.19 15.72 9.15
C PRO A 185 5.07 15.09 8.32
N GLY A 186 3.96 14.71 8.96
CA GLY A 186 2.86 13.97 8.31
C GLY A 186 2.95 12.44 8.45
N GLY A 187 4.07 11.89 8.93
CA GLY A 187 4.15 10.50 9.38
C GLY A 187 3.82 9.47 8.29
N ASP A 188 2.74 8.71 8.49
CA ASP A 188 2.31 7.68 7.54
C ASP A 188 1.89 8.26 6.17
N PHE A 189 1.46 9.52 6.09
CA PHE A 189 1.08 10.15 4.81
C PHE A 189 2.30 10.53 3.96
N PHE A 190 3.41 10.90 4.59
CA PHE A 190 4.68 11.09 3.90
C PHE A 190 5.14 9.79 3.24
N ARG A 191 4.99 8.68 3.99
CA ARG A 191 5.29 7.35 3.50
C ARG A 191 4.43 6.96 2.28
N GLU A 192 3.11 7.20 2.35
CA GLU A 192 2.18 6.90 1.23
C GLU A 192 2.57 7.65 -0.05
N LYS A 193 2.90 8.95 0.05
CA LYS A 193 3.38 9.74 -1.10
C LYS A 193 4.67 9.17 -1.70
N ASN A 194 5.62 8.82 -0.86
CA ASN A 194 6.87 8.21 -1.31
C ASN A 194 6.65 6.84 -1.96
N GLN A 195 5.70 6.03 -1.46
CA GLN A 195 5.34 4.76 -2.08
C GLN A 195 4.77 4.98 -3.49
N HIS A 196 3.91 5.98 -3.68
CA HIS A 196 3.40 6.33 -5.01
C HIS A 196 4.51 6.81 -5.95
N ASN A 197 5.41 7.67 -5.47
CA ASN A 197 6.56 8.16 -6.24
C ASN A 197 7.46 7.02 -6.69
N ILE A 198 7.76 6.07 -5.80
CA ILE A 198 8.58 4.90 -6.10
C ILE A 198 7.89 3.96 -7.08
N ILE A 199 6.58 3.75 -6.95
CA ILE A 199 5.80 2.97 -7.93
C ILE A 199 5.90 3.60 -9.32
N ALA A 200 5.80 4.93 -9.42
CA ALA A 200 5.96 5.66 -10.67
C ALA A 200 7.41 5.54 -11.22
N SER A 201 8.43 5.74 -10.39
CA SER A 201 9.84 5.60 -10.78
C SER A 201 10.18 4.19 -11.28
N ILE A 202 9.67 3.16 -10.62
CA ILE A 202 9.84 1.76 -11.04
C ILE A 202 9.18 1.54 -12.41
N PHE A 203 7.97 2.06 -12.60
CA PHE A 203 7.25 1.97 -13.86
C PHE A 203 7.99 2.68 -15.00
N ASP A 204 8.50 3.88 -14.77
CA ASP A 204 9.24 4.66 -15.76
C ASP A 204 10.57 3.99 -16.14
N ALA A 205 11.32 3.51 -15.14
CA ALA A 205 12.55 2.76 -15.36
C ALA A 205 12.31 1.51 -16.21
N PHE A 206 11.29 0.70 -15.89
CA PHE A 206 10.95 -0.45 -16.71
C PHE A 206 10.52 -0.06 -18.14
N ASN A 207 9.75 1.01 -18.31
CA ASN A 207 9.30 1.41 -19.65
C ASN A 207 10.42 1.89 -20.54
N SER A 208 11.47 2.46 -19.96
CA SER A 208 12.67 2.88 -20.67
C SER A 208 13.47 1.71 -21.27
N LEU A 209 13.26 0.47 -20.78
CA LEU A 209 13.92 -0.72 -21.28
C LEU A 209 13.45 -1.09 -22.69
N SER A 210 14.35 -1.63 -23.50
CA SER A 210 14.00 -2.29 -24.76
C SER A 210 13.15 -3.54 -24.53
N SER A 211 12.43 -4.03 -25.54
CA SER A 211 11.60 -5.23 -25.41
C SER A 211 12.41 -6.46 -24.94
N VAL A 212 13.68 -6.56 -25.33
CA VAL A 212 14.60 -7.65 -24.92
C VAL A 212 14.99 -7.50 -23.45
N GLU A 213 15.29 -6.28 -23.01
CA GLU A 213 15.60 -5.99 -21.60
C GLU A 213 14.39 -6.21 -20.71
N LYS A 214 13.19 -5.78 -21.13
CA LYS A 214 11.93 -6.10 -20.47
C LYS A 214 11.78 -7.61 -20.30
N THR A 215 11.99 -8.38 -21.37
CA THR A 215 11.91 -9.86 -21.30
C THR A 215 12.94 -10.44 -20.33
N ARG A 216 14.19 -9.96 -20.37
CA ARG A 216 15.25 -10.40 -19.47
C ARG A 216 14.93 -10.10 -18.01
N PHE A 217 14.47 -8.89 -17.75
CA PHE A 217 14.02 -8.45 -16.43
C PHE A 217 12.92 -9.41 -15.91
N LEU A 218 11.90 -9.69 -16.72
CA LEU A 218 10.82 -10.60 -16.32
C LEU A 218 11.33 -12.00 -15.98
N LEU A 219 12.21 -12.56 -16.82
CA LEU A 219 12.84 -13.86 -16.55
C LEU A 219 13.74 -13.84 -15.30
N GLY A 220 14.40 -12.72 -15.02
CA GLY A 220 15.23 -12.53 -13.84
C GLY A 220 14.42 -12.46 -12.54
N MET A 221 13.15 -12.07 -12.63
CA MET A 221 12.25 -11.95 -11.48
C MET A 221 11.58 -13.27 -11.06
N VAL A 222 11.62 -14.32 -11.90
CA VAL A 222 11.03 -15.66 -11.61
C VAL A 222 11.37 -16.18 -10.20
N PRO A 223 12.63 -16.11 -9.73
CA PRO A 223 12.99 -16.63 -8.41
C PRO A 223 12.34 -15.87 -7.25
N TYR A 224 11.83 -14.66 -7.48
CA TYR A 224 11.21 -13.80 -6.48
C TYR A 224 9.68 -13.86 -6.49
N ALA A 225 9.08 -14.66 -7.38
CA ALA A 225 7.63 -14.84 -7.48
C ALA A 225 7.02 -15.39 -6.19
N GLN A 226 7.77 -16.18 -5.41
CA GLN A 226 7.34 -16.69 -4.10
C GLN A 226 7.07 -15.59 -3.06
N GLY A 227 7.64 -14.39 -3.26
CA GLY A 227 7.37 -13.22 -2.42
C GLY A 227 6.04 -12.53 -2.72
N THR A 228 5.27 -13.08 -3.67
CA THR A 228 3.99 -12.52 -4.11
C THR A 228 2.82 -13.50 -3.97
N GLU A 229 1.62 -12.94 -3.81
CA GLU A 229 0.35 -13.68 -3.79
C GLU A 229 -0.68 -12.90 -4.62
N THR A 230 -1.47 -13.59 -5.44
CA THR A 230 -2.46 -12.97 -6.31
C THR A 230 -3.58 -13.94 -6.68
N ASN A 231 -4.76 -13.42 -7.03
CA ASN A 231 -5.90 -14.21 -7.52
C ASN A 231 -5.99 -14.33 -9.05
N PHE A 232 -5.07 -13.72 -9.80
CA PHE A 232 -5.08 -13.77 -11.27
C PHE A 232 -3.85 -14.44 -11.85
N SER A 233 -4.02 -14.99 -13.06
CA SER A 233 -2.92 -15.58 -13.81
C SER A 233 -2.11 -14.49 -14.52
N VAL A 234 -0.86 -14.34 -14.10
CA VAL A 234 0.13 -13.44 -14.73
C VAL A 234 0.40 -13.83 -16.19
N GLY A 235 0.23 -15.12 -16.55
CA GLY A 235 0.38 -15.62 -17.91
C GLY A 235 -0.64 -15.03 -18.89
N GLU A 236 -1.82 -14.62 -18.41
CA GLU A 236 -2.84 -13.93 -19.23
C GLU A 236 -2.44 -12.49 -19.57
N LEU A 237 -1.48 -11.92 -18.82
CA LEU A 237 -1.02 -10.56 -18.97
C LEU A 237 0.11 -10.46 -20.03
N ALA A 238 0.89 -11.53 -20.22
CA ALA A 238 2.04 -11.56 -21.13
C ALA A 238 1.72 -11.27 -22.61
N PRO A 239 0.62 -11.79 -23.21
CA PRO A 239 0.25 -11.48 -24.60
C PRO A 239 -0.16 -10.02 -24.82
N ARG A 240 -0.41 -9.29 -23.73
CA ARG A 240 -0.85 -7.90 -23.73
C ARG A 240 0.32 -6.94 -23.46
N LEU A 241 1.56 -7.43 -23.36
CA LEU A 241 2.77 -6.60 -23.28
C LEU A 241 3.00 -5.85 -24.60
N GLY A 242 2.68 -4.55 -24.63
CA GLY A 242 2.99 -3.63 -25.70
C GLY A 242 3.84 -2.44 -25.23
N ASP A 243 4.28 -1.59 -26.15
CA ASP A 243 4.91 -0.32 -25.80
C ASP A 243 3.86 0.61 -25.21
N ILE A 244 4.06 0.98 -23.94
CA ILE A 244 3.29 2.03 -23.28
C ILE A 244 4.14 3.28 -23.28
N ASN A 245 3.62 4.31 -23.90
CA ASN A 245 4.25 5.62 -23.89
C ASN A 245 3.38 6.58 -23.11
N GLU A 246 4.02 7.37 -22.25
CA GLU A 246 3.46 8.54 -21.55
C GLU A 246 2.22 8.23 -20.69
N ILE A 247 2.44 7.58 -19.53
CA ILE A 247 1.43 7.48 -18.48
C ILE A 247 1.59 8.58 -17.46
N SER A 248 0.46 9.21 -17.12
CA SER A 248 0.38 10.10 -15.98
C SER A 248 -0.02 9.32 -14.72
N PHE A 249 0.62 9.64 -13.60
CA PHE A 249 0.21 9.13 -12.29
C PHE A 249 -0.59 10.20 -11.55
N ASN A 250 -1.71 9.79 -10.96
CA ASN A 250 -2.50 10.62 -10.07
C ASN A 250 -2.46 9.99 -8.66
N SER A 251 -2.02 10.75 -7.68
CA SER A 251 -1.87 10.27 -6.30
C SER A 251 -3.00 10.77 -5.42
N VAL A 252 -3.72 9.84 -4.80
CA VAL A 252 -4.79 10.12 -3.85
C VAL A 252 -4.42 9.52 -2.50
N THR A 253 -4.24 10.38 -1.49
CA THR A 253 -3.96 10.00 -0.10
C THR A 253 -5.03 10.58 0.83
N LEU A 254 -5.33 9.86 1.91
CA LEU A 254 -6.31 10.27 2.93
C LEU A 254 -5.61 10.85 4.16
N ASP A 255 -4.99 12.03 4.02
CA ASP A 255 -4.26 12.66 5.13
C ASP A 255 -5.17 13.48 6.07
N PHE A 256 -4.64 13.89 7.23
CA PHE A 256 -5.39 14.73 8.17
C PHE A 256 -5.78 16.10 7.62
N SER A 257 -5.10 16.60 6.58
CA SER A 257 -5.44 17.87 5.93
C SER A 257 -6.75 17.79 5.14
N THR A 258 -7.15 16.58 4.71
CA THR A 258 -8.48 16.33 4.13
C THR A 258 -9.62 16.59 5.11
N GLY A 259 -9.34 16.48 6.42
CA GLY A 259 -10.36 16.55 7.46
C GLY A 259 -11.32 15.35 7.46
N LEU A 260 -11.00 14.26 6.77
CA LEU A 260 -11.89 13.09 6.66
C LEU A 260 -11.63 12.03 7.72
N LEU A 261 -10.46 12.06 8.36
CA LEU A 261 -10.05 11.10 9.38
C LEU A 261 -9.83 11.76 10.74
N VAL A 262 -10.04 10.99 11.80
CA VAL A 262 -9.70 11.37 13.17
C VAL A 262 -8.91 10.25 13.86
N SER A 263 -7.97 10.62 14.72
CA SER A 263 -7.26 9.68 15.58
C SER A 263 -8.13 9.22 16.74
N SER A 264 -8.12 7.92 17.05
CA SER A 264 -8.86 7.34 18.16
C SER A 264 -8.10 6.16 18.78
N TYR A 265 -8.68 5.51 19.80
CA TYR A 265 -8.14 4.30 20.43
C TYR A 265 -9.20 3.22 20.59
N VAL A 266 -8.82 1.96 20.36
CA VAL A 266 -9.64 0.78 20.66
C VAL A 266 -9.09 0.10 21.90
N VAL A 267 -9.98 -0.30 22.82
CA VAL A 267 -9.59 -1.09 23.98
C VAL A 267 -9.46 -2.55 23.57
N ILE A 268 -8.27 -3.12 23.71
CA ILE A 268 -7.99 -4.51 23.34
C ILE A 268 -8.80 -5.46 24.24
N GLY A 269 -9.54 -6.37 23.62
CA GLY A 269 -10.46 -7.29 24.31
C GLY A 269 -11.89 -6.77 24.41
N THR A 270 -12.20 -5.58 23.88
CA THR A 270 -13.58 -5.09 23.72
C THR A 270 -13.76 -4.46 22.33
N THR A 271 -15.00 -4.18 21.93
CA THR A 271 -15.35 -3.41 20.72
C THR A 271 -15.49 -1.91 21.02
N THR A 272 -14.99 -1.45 22.17
CA THR A 272 -15.18 -0.06 22.60
C THR A 272 -14.09 0.83 22.04
N VAL A 273 -14.47 1.75 21.16
CA VAL A 273 -13.61 2.83 20.68
C VAL A 273 -13.72 4.02 21.64
N VAL A 274 -12.61 4.37 22.28
CA VAL A 274 -12.48 5.56 23.12
C VAL A 274 -11.92 6.69 22.27
N THR A 275 -12.77 7.63 21.91
CA THR A 275 -12.35 8.81 21.14
C THR A 275 -11.74 9.85 22.06
N GLU A 276 -10.42 9.81 22.22
CA GLU A 276 -9.64 10.96 22.70
C GLU A 276 -9.12 11.71 21.47
N VAL A 277 -9.78 12.81 21.10
CA VAL A 277 -9.31 13.67 19.99
C VAL A 277 -8.00 14.31 20.41
N LYS A 278 -6.88 13.83 19.87
CA LYS A 278 -5.59 14.48 20.05
C LYS A 278 -5.55 15.69 19.12
N ASN A 279 -5.86 16.87 19.64
CA ASN A 279 -5.61 18.11 18.90
C ASN A 279 -4.10 18.19 18.61
N LEU A 280 -3.69 18.02 17.35
CA LEU A 280 -2.29 18.01 16.92
C LEU A 280 -1.63 19.41 16.91
N ALA A 281 -2.18 20.35 17.67
CA ALA A 281 -1.56 21.64 17.95
C ALA A 281 -1.33 21.71 19.45
N THR A 282 -0.06 21.88 19.85
CA THR A 282 0.47 22.03 21.23
C THR A 282 0.71 20.75 22.05
N SER A 283 1.88 20.15 21.88
CA SER A 283 2.65 19.63 23.02
C SER A 283 4.16 19.66 22.74
N THR A 284 4.71 20.86 22.84
CA THR A 284 6.14 21.08 23.07
C THR A 284 6.43 20.77 24.54
N GLN A 285 7.43 19.92 24.80
CA GLN A 285 8.20 19.77 26.05
C GLN A 285 7.43 19.49 27.36
N GLN A 286 7.64 18.31 27.95
CA GLN A 286 8.41 18.19 29.19
C GLN A 286 8.64 16.72 29.59
N SER A 287 9.90 16.31 29.55
CA SER A 287 10.44 15.24 30.37
C SER A 287 10.86 15.85 31.70
N SER A 288 10.38 15.35 32.84
CA SER A 288 11.13 15.39 34.10
C SER A 288 10.47 14.57 35.20
N SER A 289 11.26 13.65 35.74
CA SER A 289 11.17 12.95 37.02
C SER A 289 10.76 13.80 38.21
N THR A 290 9.97 13.29 39.16
CA THR A 290 10.37 13.26 40.58
C THR A 290 9.58 12.23 41.41
N GLN A 291 10.29 11.76 42.44
CA GLN A 291 10.05 10.77 43.48
C GLN A 291 8.69 10.74 44.22
N ASP A 292 8.41 9.53 44.68
CA ASP A 292 7.49 9.08 45.74
C ASP A 292 7.63 9.91 47.05
N PRO A 293 6.54 10.08 47.83
CA PRO A 293 6.49 9.32 49.07
C PRO A 293 5.10 8.75 49.44
N SER A 294 5.09 7.45 49.70
CA SER A 294 4.37 6.73 50.76
C SER A 294 2.85 6.89 50.85
N GLY A 295 2.19 5.80 50.45
CA GLY A 295 1.20 5.13 51.30
C GLY A 295 -0.26 5.53 51.09
N GLN A 296 -0.96 4.78 50.23
CA GLN A 296 -2.23 4.12 50.58
C GLN A 296 -2.59 3.09 49.51
N ALA A 297 -2.81 1.85 49.95
CA ALA A 297 -3.30 0.77 49.12
C ALA A 297 -4.72 1.09 48.64
N GLY A 298 -4.89 1.25 47.32
CA GLY A 298 -6.17 1.48 46.68
C GLY A 298 -6.11 1.03 45.22
N GLN A 299 -6.75 -0.11 44.94
CA GLN A 299 -7.16 -0.63 43.63
C GLN A 299 -6.16 -0.52 42.46
N SER A 300 -5.52 -1.65 42.17
CA SER A 300 -4.95 -1.93 40.84
C SER A 300 -6.08 -1.84 39.81
N THR A 301 -6.24 -0.69 39.17
CA THR A 301 -7.02 -0.57 37.94
C THR A 301 -6.19 -1.25 36.87
N ALA A 302 -6.66 -2.40 36.39
CA ALA A 302 -6.08 -3.04 35.22
C ALA A 302 -6.08 -2.01 34.09
N THR A 303 -4.90 -1.51 33.73
CA THR A 303 -4.76 -0.56 32.63
C THR A 303 -5.14 -1.34 31.38
N SER A 304 -6.33 -1.07 30.85
CA SER A 304 -6.79 -1.72 29.64
C SER A 304 -5.84 -1.36 28.50
N LEU A 305 -5.34 -2.37 27.79
CA LEU A 305 -4.41 -2.14 26.69
C LEU A 305 -5.15 -1.37 25.59
N ARG A 306 -4.62 -0.22 25.15
CA ARG A 306 -5.22 0.61 24.11
C ARG A 306 -4.41 0.50 22.81
N ALA A 307 -5.10 0.33 21.68
CA ALA A 307 -4.51 0.37 20.35
C ALA A 307 -4.92 1.66 19.64
N TYR A 308 -3.95 2.43 19.14
CA TYR A 308 -4.20 3.61 18.30
C TYR A 308 -4.87 3.22 16.99
N VAL A 309 -5.87 3.96 16.51
CA VAL A 309 -6.55 3.73 15.23
C VAL A 309 -6.87 5.05 14.52
N LEU A 310 -7.15 4.96 13.22
CA LEU A 310 -7.79 6.00 12.43
C LEU A 310 -9.24 5.58 12.15
N ILE A 311 -10.20 6.50 12.28
CA ILE A 311 -11.59 6.25 11.91
C ILE A 311 -12.10 7.39 11.01
N PRO A 312 -13.11 7.15 10.16
CA PRO A 312 -13.79 8.22 9.45
C PRO A 312 -14.36 9.24 10.44
N ARG A 313 -14.26 10.53 10.10
CA ARG A 313 -14.74 11.63 10.95
C ARG A 313 -16.24 11.52 11.26
N GLU A 314 -17.02 10.99 10.32
CA GLU A 314 -18.47 10.84 10.47
C GLU A 314 -18.88 9.58 11.25
N GLY A 315 -17.91 8.78 11.72
CA GLY A 315 -18.14 7.57 12.49
C GLY A 315 -17.52 6.32 11.86
N ILE A 316 -17.37 5.28 12.67
CA ILE A 316 -16.88 3.98 12.23
C ILE A 316 -17.81 3.44 11.14
N ASN A 317 -17.24 2.91 10.07
CA ASN A 317 -17.96 2.42 8.89
C ASN A 317 -18.78 3.46 8.11
N ASN A 318 -18.69 4.75 8.41
CA ASN A 318 -19.28 5.78 7.56
C ASN A 318 -18.22 6.37 6.62
N TYR A 319 -18.17 5.85 5.40
CA TYR A 319 -17.17 6.23 4.39
C TYR A 319 -17.68 7.23 3.35
N ASN A 320 -18.89 7.77 3.48
CA ASN A 320 -19.52 8.60 2.44
C ASN A 320 -18.64 9.79 2.00
N ALA A 321 -18.15 10.58 2.96
CA ALA A 321 -17.28 11.71 2.67
C ALA A 321 -15.90 11.30 2.14
N ILE A 322 -15.39 10.13 2.55
CA ILE A 322 -14.13 9.56 2.03
C ILE A 322 -14.31 9.17 0.57
N ARG A 323 -15.40 8.46 0.26
CA ARG A 323 -15.76 8.06 -1.10
C ARG A 323 -15.94 9.26 -2.01
N GLU A 324 -16.75 10.25 -1.60
CA GLU A 324 -16.99 11.46 -2.40
C GLU A 324 -15.70 12.23 -2.68
N TYR A 325 -14.81 12.32 -1.69
CA TYR A 325 -13.48 12.91 -1.86
C TYR A 325 -12.65 12.15 -2.89
N ILE A 326 -12.60 10.82 -2.81
CA ILE A 326 -11.86 9.98 -3.76
C ILE A 326 -12.45 10.14 -5.16
N GLU A 327 -13.76 9.96 -5.33
CA GLU A 327 -14.45 10.14 -6.62
C GLU A 327 -14.16 11.49 -7.27
N THR A 328 -14.14 12.57 -6.48
CA THR A 328 -13.78 13.92 -6.95
C THR A 328 -12.33 14.00 -7.43
N LYS A 329 -11.41 13.27 -6.80
CA LYS A 329 -9.99 13.23 -7.18
C LYS A 329 -9.70 12.33 -8.39
N LEU A 330 -10.62 11.45 -8.77
CA LEU A 330 -10.48 10.54 -9.91
C LEU A 330 -11.03 11.12 -11.23
N GLN A 331 -11.85 12.18 -11.16
CA GLN A 331 -12.32 12.95 -12.32
C GLN A 331 -11.17 13.71 -13.00
#